data_AF-A0A6A6EI48-F1
#
_entry.id   AF-A0A6A6EI48-F1
#
_cell.length_a   1.000
_cell.length_b   1.000
_cell.length_c   1.000
_cell.angle_alpha   90.00
_cell.angle_beta   90.00
_cell.angle_gamma   90.00
#
_symmetry.space_group_name_H-M   'P 1'
#
loop_
_entity.id
_entity.type
_entity.pdbx_description
1 polymer ?
#
loop_
_entity_poly.entity_id
_entity_poly.type
_entity_poly.pdbx_seq_one_letter_code
_entity_poly.pdbx_strand_id
1 'polypeptide(L)' 'QLGDIPSCALNCFVDALGKDGCSSLTDFACHCTKTELIPSVTPCVQAACSADDQAKVITAVEGTCAEAGVPISIP' A
#
# COMPACT_ATOMS: atom_id res chain seq x y z
N GLN A 1 7.37 5.16 0.56
CA GLN A 1 6.28 6.11 0.84
C GLN A 1 5.24 6.19 -0.30
N LEU A 2 5.46 6.73 -1.50
CA LEU A 2 4.61 6.36 -2.68
C LEU A 2 5.43 6.14 -3.95
N GLY A 3 6.55 6.84 -4.09
CA GLY A 3 7.51 6.63 -5.18
C GLY A 3 8.20 5.26 -5.16
N ASP A 4 8.16 4.55 -4.03
CA ASP A 4 8.71 3.19 -3.89
C ASP A 4 7.74 2.11 -4.36
N ILE A 5 6.48 2.47 -4.59
CA ILE A 5 5.47 1.54 -5.13
C ILE A 5 5.66 1.45 -6.65
N PRO A 6 5.80 0.24 -7.22
CA PRO A 6 5.81 0.03 -8.66
C PRO A 6 4.66 0.75 -9.36
N SER A 7 4.93 1.33 -10.53
CA SER A 7 3.94 2.12 -11.28
C SER A 7 2.67 1.34 -11.64
N CYS A 8 2.76 0.01 -11.77
CA CYS A 8 1.61 -0.87 -12.00
C CYS A 8 0.60 -0.86 -10.83
N ALA A 9 1.06 -0.61 -9.60
CA ALA A 9 0.24 -0.61 -8.39
C ALA A 9 -0.15 0.79 -7.91
N LEU A 10 0.50 1.84 -8.42
CA LEU A 10 0.33 3.21 -7.90
C LEU A 10 -1.14 3.65 -7.89
N ASN A 11 -1.88 3.44 -8.98
CA ASN A 11 -3.30 3.81 -9.05
C ASN A 11 -4.16 3.00 -8.07
N CYS A 12 -3.82 1.73 -7.83
CA CYS A 12 -4.52 0.89 -6.86
C CYS A 12 -4.44 1.51 -5.45
N PHE A 13 -3.26 1.98 -5.05
CA PHE A 13 -3.08 2.63 -3.76
C PHE A 13 -3.75 4.01 -3.72
N VAL A 14 -3.56 4.86 -4.74
CA VAL A 14 -4.20 6.20 -4.76
C VAL A 14 -5.73 6.09 -4.60
N ASP A 15 -6.36 5.15 -5.27
CA ASP A 15 -7.80 4.92 -5.18
C ASP A 15 -8.26 4.43 -3.79
N ALA A 16 -7.47 3.57 -3.15
CA ALA A 16 -7.78 3.01 -1.83
C ALA A 16 -7.52 4.02 -0.70
N LEU A 17 -6.36 4.68 -0.72
CA LEU A 17 -5.94 5.70 0.24
C LEU A 17 -6.86 6.93 0.20
N GLY A 18 -7.46 7.23 -0.96
CA GLY A 18 -8.45 8.31 -1.08
C GLY A 18 -9.79 8.03 -0.38
N LYS A 19 -10.03 6.80 0.12
CA LYS A 19 -11.34 6.36 0.64
C LYS A 19 -11.29 5.77 2.05
N ASP A 20 -10.12 5.65 2.66
CA ASP A 20 -9.93 4.97 3.95
C ASP A 20 -10.11 5.87 5.19
N GLY A 21 -10.43 7.14 4.95
CA GLY A 21 -10.72 8.14 5.98
C GLY A 21 -9.50 8.76 6.65
N CYS A 22 -8.29 8.56 6.11
CA CYS A 22 -7.10 9.29 6.55
C CYS A 22 -7.07 10.72 5.99
N SER A 23 -6.28 11.59 6.61
CA SER A 23 -6.33 13.03 6.37
C SER A 23 -5.78 13.46 5.00
N SER A 24 -4.87 12.66 4.43
CA SER A 24 -4.23 12.90 3.14
C SER A 24 -3.73 11.56 2.57
N LEU A 25 -3.44 11.50 1.26
CA LEU A 25 -2.85 10.33 0.60
C LEU A 25 -1.45 9.93 1.12
N THR A 26 -0.81 10.81 1.89
CA THR A 26 0.54 10.62 2.44
C THR A 26 0.51 10.44 3.96
N ASP A 27 -0.66 10.25 4.56
CA ASP A 27 -0.81 10.00 5.99
C ASP A 27 -0.54 8.51 6.29
N PHE A 28 0.69 8.06 6.00
CA PHE A 28 1.04 6.64 6.05
C PHE A 28 0.90 6.05 7.46
N ALA A 29 1.14 6.85 8.50
CA ALA A 29 0.89 6.44 9.87
C ALA A 29 -0.60 6.09 10.08
N CYS A 30 -1.54 6.86 9.51
CA CYS A 30 -2.95 6.50 9.52
C CYS A 30 -3.25 5.30 8.60
N HIS A 31 -2.79 5.33 7.35
CA HIS A 31 -3.09 4.30 6.35
C HIS A 31 -2.65 2.89 6.81
N CYS A 32 -1.47 2.78 7.41
CA CYS A 32 -0.93 1.51 7.88
C CYS A 32 -1.69 0.93 9.09
N THR A 33 -2.57 1.70 9.74
CA THR A 33 -3.48 1.19 10.80
C THR A 33 -4.77 0.59 10.22
N LYS A 34 -5.03 0.77 8.92
CA LYS A 34 -6.27 0.32 8.27
C LYS A 34 -6.16 -1.14 7.88
N THR A 35 -6.76 -2.02 8.68
CA THR A 35 -6.77 -3.48 8.43
C THR A 35 -7.40 -3.85 7.09
N GLU A 36 -8.36 -3.06 6.61
CA GLU A 36 -9.06 -3.28 5.34
C GLU A 36 -8.30 -2.78 4.10
N LEU A 37 -7.24 -1.98 4.28
CA LEU A 37 -6.52 -1.38 3.16
C LEU A 37 -5.85 -2.46 2.29
N ILE A 38 -5.13 -3.40 2.90
CA ILE A 38 -4.43 -4.46 2.16
C ILE A 38 -5.41 -5.37 1.41
N PRO A 39 -6.46 -5.95 2.04
CA PRO A 39 -7.46 -6.71 1.30
C PRO A 39 -8.14 -5.93 0.17
N SER A 40 -8.34 -4.61 0.34
CA SER A 40 -8.97 -3.78 -0.69
C SER A 40 -8.08 -3.55 -1.92
N VAL A 41 -6.76 -3.50 -1.75
CA VAL A 41 -5.81 -3.18 -2.82
C VAL A 41 -5.29 -4.42 -3.54
N THR A 42 -5.19 -5.56 -2.85
CA THR A 42 -4.63 -6.82 -3.36
C THR A 42 -5.20 -7.25 -4.72
N PRO A 43 -6.53 -7.25 -4.97
CA PRO A 43 -7.06 -7.67 -6.27
C PRO A 43 -6.60 -6.77 -7.43
N CYS A 44 -6.47 -5.47 -7.19
CA CYS A 44 -6.00 -4.52 -8.19
C CYS A 44 -4.52 -4.74 -8.51
N VAL A 45 -3.68 -4.93 -7.48
CA VAL A 45 -2.25 -5.20 -7.65
C VAL A 45 -2.03 -6.53 -8.39
N GLN A 46 -2.78 -7.58 -8.04
CA GLN A 46 -2.70 -8.88 -8.72
C GLN A 46 -3.08 -8.80 -10.20
N ALA A 47 -4.06 -7.95 -10.55
CA ALA A 47 -4.48 -7.76 -11.93
C ALA A 47 -3.51 -6.89 -12.75
N ALA A 48 -2.84 -5.93 -12.12
CA ALA A 48 -2.03 -4.94 -12.81
C ALA A 48 -0.52 -5.25 -12.82
N CYS A 49 -0.01 -6.01 -11.85
CA CYS A 49 1.41 -6.23 -11.63
C CYS A 49 1.83 -7.69 -11.84
N SER A 50 3.08 -7.87 -12.29
CA SER A 50 3.73 -9.19 -12.30
C SER A 50 3.95 -9.73 -10.88
N ALA A 51 4.20 -11.04 -10.74
CA ALA A 51 4.51 -11.63 -9.42
C ALA A 51 5.75 -10.99 -8.78
N ASP A 52 6.78 -10.67 -9.58
CA ASP A 52 7.98 -9.99 -9.08
C ASP A 52 7.67 -8.56 -8.59
N ASP A 53 6.79 -7.84 -9.29
CA ASP A 53 6.38 -6.50 -8.86
C ASP A 53 5.43 -6.54 -7.66
N GLN A 54 4.60 -7.58 -7.52
CA GLN A 54 3.80 -7.81 -6.32
C GLN A 54 4.69 -7.98 -5.08
N ALA A 55 5.79 -8.75 -5.18
CA ALA A 55 6.75 -8.89 -4.09
C ALA A 55 7.43 -7.55 -3.72
N LYS A 56 7.74 -6.71 -4.73
CA LYS A 56 8.26 -5.35 -4.50
C LYS A 56 7.23 -4.45 -3.82
N VAL A 57 5.95 -4.54 -4.22
CA VAL A 57 4.84 -3.81 -3.56
C VAL A 57 4.79 -4.19 -2.07
N ILE A 58 4.83 -5.49 -1.76
CA ILE A 58 4.83 -5.96 -0.36
C ILE A 58 5.98 -5.33 0.42
N THR A 59 7.20 -5.46 -0.09
CA THR A 59 8.40 -4.91 0.55
C THR A 59 8.30 -3.39 0.75
N ALA A 60 7.80 -2.67 -0.27
CA ALA A 60 7.64 -1.22 -0.22
C ALA A 60 6.60 -0.79 0.82
N VAL A 61 5.49 -1.52 0.93
CA VAL A 61 4.42 -1.24 1.89
C VAL A 61 4.90 -1.53 3.33
N GLU A 62 5.50 -2.69 3.58
CA GLU A 62 6.04 -3.03 4.90
C GLU A 62 7.10 -2.03 5.35
N GLY A 63 8.02 -1.65 4.45
CA GLY A 63 9.03 -0.62 4.72
C GLY A 63 8.42 0.75 5.03
N THR A 64 7.46 1.18 4.19
CA THR A 64 6.74 2.45 4.39
C THR A 64 6.03 2.51 5.74
N CYS A 65 5.39 1.40 6.14
CA CYS A 65 4.67 1.31 7.40
C CYS A 65 5.62 1.23 8.61
N ALA A 66 6.75 0.53 8.49
CA ALA A 66 7.79 0.53 9.51
C ALA A 66 8.40 1.93 9.73
N GLU A 67 8.71 2.66 8.65
CA GLU A 67 9.19 4.04 8.70
C GLU A 67 8.16 5.00 9.34
N ALA A 68 6.87 4.76 9.09
CA ALA A 68 5.77 5.52 9.69
C ALA A 68 5.50 5.15 11.16
N GLY A 69 6.25 4.20 11.74
CA GLY A 69 6.10 3.76 13.13
C GLY A 69 4.96 2.76 13.36
N VAL A 70 4.39 2.20 12.30
CA VAL A 70 3.29 1.23 12.33
C VAL A 70 3.71 -0.02 11.55
N PRO A 71 4.70 -0.80 12.01
CA PRO A 71 5.17 -1.97 11.28
C PRO A 71 4.04 -3.00 11.09
N ILE A 72 3.90 -3.48 9.86
CA ILE A 72 2.93 -4.53 9.48
C ILE A 72 3.67 -5.68 8.81
N SER A 73 2.99 -6.82 8.65
CA SER A 73 3.46 -7.93 7.83
C SER A 73 2.34 -8.40 6.90
N ILE A 74 2.65 -8.47 5.61
CA ILE A 74 1.72 -8.93 4.57
C ILE A 74 2.10 -10.38 4.23
N PRO A 75 1.18 -11.35 4.42
CA PRO A 75 1.45 -12.77 4.18
C PRO A 75 1.56 -13.15 2.70
#